data_AF-A0A2Z6S965-F1
#
_entry.id   AF-A0A2Z6S965-F1
#
_cell.length_a   1.000
_cell.length_b   1.000
_cell.length_c   1.000
_cell.angle_alpha   90.00
_cell.angle_beta   90.00
_cell.angle_gamma   90.00
#
_symmetry.space_group_name_H-M   'P 1'
#
loop_
_entity.id
_entity.type
_entity.pdbx_description
1 polymer ?
#
loop_
_entity_poly.entity_id
_entity_poly.type
_entity_poly.pdbx_seq_one_letter_code
_entity_poly.pdbx_strand_id
1 'polypeptide(L)'
;MSKGENIIAQYNLSCCYLYGNGVNKNHDKAFELFEKSAKRGYSKGINYLRYCYRHGVGTSTDRQKAFKLYQKAANSGNTYGLCNLRDRYENGIGTVIDKQKVFEIYQKAADSGINRE
;
A
#
# COMPACT_ATOMS: atom_id res chain seq x y z
N MET A 1 0.77 27.19 -6.19
CA MET A 1 0.04 25.95 -5.81
C MET A 1 1.08 24.87 -5.56
N SER A 2 1.23 24.43 -4.32
CA SER A 2 2.31 23.51 -3.95
C SER A 2 2.03 22.11 -4.51
N LYS A 3 3.09 21.36 -4.88
CA LYS A 3 2.95 19.96 -5.32
C LYS A 3 2.19 19.07 -4.30
N GLY A 4 2.16 19.46 -3.02
CA GLY A 4 1.46 18.77 -1.94
C GLY A 4 -0.05 19.02 -1.87
N GLU A 5 -0.55 20.21 -2.25
CA GLU A 5 -2.00 20.48 -2.29
C GLU A 5 -2.70 19.64 -3.37
N ASN A 6 -2.02 19.43 -4.49
CA ASN A 6 -2.52 18.65 -5.61
C ASN A 6 -2.72 17.16 -5.26
N ILE A 7 -1.84 16.57 -4.43
CA ILE A 7 -1.89 15.13 -4.14
C ILE A 7 -2.99 14.75 -3.14
N ILE A 8 -3.26 15.60 -2.15
CA ILE A 8 -4.34 15.40 -1.18
C ILE A 8 -5.70 15.55 -1.90
N ALA A 9 -5.84 16.55 -2.77
CA ALA A 9 -7.03 16.73 -3.59
C ALA A 9 -7.28 15.53 -4.51
N GLN A 10 -6.23 15.01 -5.18
CA GLN A 10 -6.33 13.80 -6.00
C GLN A 10 -6.78 12.58 -5.21
N TYR A 11 -6.23 12.36 -4.01
CA TYR A 11 -6.63 11.28 -3.12
C TYR A 11 -8.10 11.41 -2.69
N ASN A 12 -8.54 12.61 -2.30
CA ASN A 12 -9.93 12.83 -1.91
C ASN A 12 -10.89 12.59 -3.09
N LEU A 13 -10.49 13.01 -4.29
CA LEU A 13 -11.25 12.73 -5.52
C LEU A 13 -11.31 11.23 -5.81
N SER A 14 -10.23 10.47 -5.59
CA SER A 14 -10.26 9.00 -5.67
C SER A 14 -11.31 8.42 -4.72
N CYS A 15 -11.36 8.90 -3.47
CA CYS A 15 -12.35 8.46 -2.49
C CYS A 15 -13.77 8.81 -2.93
N CYS A 16 -14.00 9.98 -3.54
CA CYS A 16 -15.31 10.33 -4.09
C CYS A 16 -15.74 9.35 -5.17
N TYR A 17 -14.85 8.99 -6.11
CA TYR A 17 -15.15 7.97 -7.12
C TYR A 17 -15.31 6.55 -6.54
N LEU A 18 -14.57 6.21 -5.48
CA LEU A 18 -14.66 4.91 -4.81
C LEU A 18 -16.00 4.75 -4.07
N TYR A 19 -16.40 5.75 -3.30
CA TYR A 19 -17.57 5.68 -2.42
C TYR A 19 -18.85 6.26 -3.06
N GLY A 20 -18.73 7.04 -4.12
CA GLY A 20 -19.85 7.71 -4.78
C GLY A 20 -20.24 9.03 -4.10
N ASN A 21 -19.29 9.72 -3.45
CA ASN A 21 -19.57 10.94 -2.70
C ASN A 21 -19.63 12.14 -3.66
N GLY A 22 -20.85 12.58 -3.98
CA GLY A 22 -21.10 13.71 -4.89
C GLY A 22 -20.82 13.43 -6.37
N VAL A 23 -20.43 12.21 -6.72
CA VAL A 23 -20.23 11.73 -8.08
C VAL A 23 -20.68 10.27 -8.20
N ASN A 24 -20.99 9.81 -9.40
CA ASN A 24 -21.24 8.39 -9.63
C ASN A 24 -19.98 7.57 -9.31
N LYS A 25 -20.19 6.40 -8.68
CA LYS A 25 -19.11 5.45 -8.42
C LYS A 25 -18.40 5.09 -9.72
N ASN A 26 -17.08 5.16 -9.70
CA ASN A 26 -16.23 4.79 -10.81
C ASN A 26 -14.91 4.24 -10.28
N HIS A 27 -14.84 2.91 -10.15
CA HIS A 27 -13.68 2.27 -9.57
C HIS A 27 -12.42 2.43 -10.45
N ASP A 28 -12.56 2.50 -11.77
CA ASP A 28 -11.44 2.67 -12.70
C ASP A 28 -10.77 4.04 -12.51
N LYS A 29 -11.58 5.11 -12.43
CA LYS A 29 -11.08 6.46 -12.13
C LYS A 29 -10.48 6.54 -10.73
N ALA A 30 -11.08 5.90 -9.74
CA ALA A 30 -10.53 5.84 -8.39
C ALA A 30 -9.14 5.18 -8.39
N PHE A 31 -9.02 4.04 -9.07
CA PHE A 31 -7.76 3.31 -9.23
C PHE A 31 -6.69 4.15 -9.91
N GLU A 32 -6.98 4.79 -11.03
CA GLU A 32 -6.03 5.63 -11.76
C GLU A 32 -5.48 6.77 -10.88
N LEU A 33 -6.35 7.43 -10.12
CA LEU A 33 -5.96 8.51 -9.22
C LEU A 33 -5.16 7.98 -8.00
N PHE A 34 -5.55 6.84 -7.41
CA PHE A 34 -4.76 6.20 -6.36
C PHE A 34 -3.36 5.82 -6.87
N GLU A 35 -3.25 5.33 -8.10
CA GLU A 35 -1.97 5.00 -8.72
C GLU A 35 -1.09 6.24 -8.89
N LYS A 36 -1.65 7.37 -9.37
CA LYS A 36 -0.94 8.66 -9.46
C LYS A 36 -0.45 9.14 -8.10
N SER A 37 -1.30 9.11 -7.07
CA SER A 37 -0.91 9.49 -5.70
C SER A 37 0.17 8.56 -5.13
N ALA A 38 0.07 7.25 -5.37
CA ALA A 38 1.04 6.26 -4.91
C ALA A 38 2.41 6.40 -5.59
N LYS A 39 2.44 6.68 -6.91
CA LYS A 39 3.66 6.95 -7.69
C LYS A 39 4.44 8.14 -7.13
N ARG A 40 3.72 9.14 -6.62
CA ARG A 40 4.30 10.33 -5.95
C ARG A 40 4.64 10.10 -4.47
N GLY A 41 4.51 8.89 -3.96
CA GLY A 41 4.92 8.53 -2.60
C GLY A 41 3.91 8.86 -1.50
N TYR A 42 2.67 9.23 -1.84
CA TYR A 42 1.67 9.54 -0.81
C TYR A 42 1.20 8.28 -0.09
N SER A 43 1.46 8.18 1.22
CA SER A 43 1.23 6.98 2.02
C SER A 43 -0.22 6.46 1.96
N LYS A 44 -1.22 7.35 1.99
CA LYS A 44 -2.63 6.93 1.86
C LYS A 44 -2.93 6.41 0.46
N GLY A 45 -2.40 7.05 -0.59
CA GLY A 45 -2.52 6.58 -1.96
C GLY A 45 -1.91 5.19 -2.16
N ILE A 46 -0.72 4.93 -1.59
CA ILE A 46 -0.09 3.60 -1.60
C ILE A 46 -0.97 2.55 -0.92
N ASN A 47 -1.57 2.89 0.23
CA ASN A 47 -2.46 1.97 0.95
C ASN A 47 -3.73 1.62 0.15
N TYR A 48 -4.36 2.62 -0.48
CA TYR A 48 -5.56 2.36 -1.30
C TYR A 48 -5.24 1.67 -2.62
N LEU A 49 -4.11 1.97 -3.26
CA LEU A 49 -3.67 1.20 -4.43
C LEU A 49 -3.45 -0.27 -4.07
N ARG A 50 -2.93 -0.54 -2.87
CA ARG A 50 -2.79 -1.90 -2.36
C ARG A 50 -4.13 -2.58 -2.12
N TYR A 51 -5.11 -1.85 -1.59
CA TYR A 51 -6.48 -2.31 -1.44
C TYR A 51 -7.09 -2.67 -2.82
N CYS A 52 -6.91 -1.83 -3.83
CA CYS A 52 -7.35 -2.09 -5.21
C CYS A 52 -6.80 -3.41 -5.75
N TYR A 53 -5.49 -3.64 -5.65
CA TYR A 53 -4.88 -4.89 -6.11
C TYR A 53 -5.28 -6.11 -5.27
N ARG A 54 -5.57 -5.93 -3.98
CA ARG A 54 -6.01 -7.04 -3.11
C ARG A 54 -7.44 -7.48 -3.41
N HIS A 55 -8.32 -6.55 -3.75
CA HIS A 55 -9.76 -6.78 -3.87
C HIS A 55 -10.31 -6.64 -5.29
N GLY A 56 -9.47 -6.29 -6.27
CA GLY A 56 -9.90 -6.10 -7.66
C GLY A 56 -10.76 -4.85 -7.85
N VAL A 57 -10.45 -3.74 -7.18
CA VAL A 57 -11.21 -2.49 -7.30
C VAL A 57 -10.60 -1.60 -8.38
N GLY A 58 -11.30 -1.47 -9.52
CA GLY A 58 -10.85 -0.69 -10.67
C GLY A 58 -9.70 -1.32 -11.44
N THR A 59 -9.41 -2.59 -11.13
CA THR A 59 -8.34 -3.40 -11.70
C THR A 59 -8.62 -4.87 -11.37
N SER A 60 -7.94 -5.82 -12.00
CA SER A 60 -7.99 -7.22 -11.57
C SER A 60 -7.20 -7.42 -10.27
N THR A 61 -7.60 -8.41 -9.47
CA THR A 61 -6.82 -8.82 -8.29
C THR A 61 -5.41 -9.22 -8.71
N ASP A 62 -4.40 -8.60 -8.08
CA ASP A 62 -2.98 -8.85 -8.34
C ASP A 62 -2.20 -8.87 -7.02
N ARG A 63 -2.08 -10.06 -6.44
CA ARG A 63 -1.41 -10.26 -5.15
C ARG A 63 0.08 -9.94 -5.23
N GLN A 64 0.72 -10.09 -6.39
CA GLN A 64 2.14 -9.78 -6.57
C GLN A 64 2.38 -8.26 -6.56
N LYS A 65 1.54 -7.47 -7.23
CA LYS A 65 1.60 -6.00 -7.15
C LYS A 65 1.28 -5.49 -5.75
N ALA A 66 0.28 -6.07 -5.08
CA ALA A 66 -0.01 -5.75 -3.68
C ALA A 66 1.20 -6.05 -2.77
N PHE A 67 1.86 -7.20 -2.96
CA PHE A 67 3.09 -7.58 -2.27
C PHE A 67 4.22 -6.56 -2.47
N LYS A 68 4.50 -6.14 -3.71
CA LYS A 68 5.51 -5.11 -4.01
C LYS A 68 5.22 -3.79 -3.28
N LEU A 69 3.96 -3.41 -3.13
CA LEU A 69 3.56 -2.22 -2.36
C LEU A 69 3.75 -2.39 -0.85
N TYR A 70 3.58 -3.61 -0.30
CA TYR A 70 3.95 -3.90 1.09
C TYR A 70 5.47 -3.82 1.31
N GLN A 71 6.27 -4.36 0.38
CA GLN A 71 7.73 -4.27 0.43
C GLN A 71 8.21 -2.82 0.42
N LYS A 72 7.64 -1.98 -0.44
CA LYS A 72 7.96 -0.53 -0.48
C LYS A 72 7.65 0.16 0.85
N ALA A 73 6.50 -0.14 1.46
CA ALA A 73 6.13 0.44 2.76
C ALA A 73 7.05 -0.08 3.90
N ALA A 74 7.37 -1.37 3.92
CA ALA A 74 8.29 -1.94 4.90
C ALA A 74 9.70 -1.32 4.82
N ASN A 75 10.18 -1.06 3.59
CA ASN A 75 11.47 -0.43 3.35
C ASN A 75 11.50 1.03 3.84
N SER A 76 10.36 1.71 3.88
CA SER A 76 10.25 3.07 4.43
C SER A 76 10.02 3.11 5.95
N GLY A 77 10.25 2.00 6.67
CA GLY A 77 10.04 1.92 8.12
C GLY A 77 8.58 1.88 8.56
N ASN A 78 7.62 1.69 7.64
CA ASN A 78 6.21 1.62 8.00
C ASN A 78 5.90 0.27 8.66
N THR A 79 5.50 0.29 9.94
CA THR A 79 5.19 -0.91 10.74
C THR A 79 4.05 -1.74 10.14
N TYR A 80 3.01 -1.09 9.60
CA TYR A 80 1.94 -1.79 8.90
C TYR A 80 2.46 -2.52 7.64
N GLY A 81 3.37 -1.89 6.89
CA GLY A 81 4.08 -2.51 5.78
C GLY A 81 4.86 -3.75 6.20
N LEU A 82 5.64 -3.65 7.29
CA LEU A 82 6.43 -4.76 7.85
C LEU A 82 5.55 -5.94 8.29
N CYS A 83 4.50 -5.70 9.09
CA CYS A 83 3.61 -6.77 9.57
C CYS A 83 2.92 -7.52 8.43
N ASN A 84 2.45 -6.80 7.41
CA ASN A 84 1.82 -7.44 6.26
C ASN A 84 2.84 -8.15 5.38
N LEU A 85 4.04 -7.57 5.18
CA LEU A 85 5.09 -8.22 4.40
C LEU A 85 5.50 -9.56 5.03
N ARG A 86 5.61 -9.59 6.36
CA ARG A 86 5.83 -10.81 7.13
C ARG A 86 4.74 -11.85 6.84
N ASP A 87 3.47 -11.48 6.99
CA ASP A 87 2.32 -12.36 6.71
C ASP A 87 2.36 -12.91 5.28
N ARG A 88 2.81 -12.11 4.29
CA ARG A 88 2.97 -12.56 2.90
C ARG A 88 4.07 -13.62 2.75
N TYR A 89 5.21 -13.48 3.42
CA TYR A 89 6.27 -14.49 3.40
C TYR A 89 5.95 -15.71 4.27
N GLU A 90 5.17 -15.57 5.34
CA GLU A 90 4.72 -16.70 6.17
C GLU A 90 3.74 -17.60 5.39
N ASN A 91 2.84 -16.98 4.62
CA ASN A 91 1.74 -17.69 3.93
C ASN A 91 1.94 -17.84 2.41
N GLY A 92 3.03 -17.34 1.83
CA GLY A 92 3.26 -17.38 0.38
C GLY A 92 2.20 -16.59 -0.42
N ILE A 93 1.74 -15.45 0.10
CA ILE A 93 0.69 -14.65 -0.55
C ILE A 93 1.31 -13.58 -1.44
N GLY A 94 1.25 -13.78 -2.76
CA GLY A 94 1.85 -12.85 -3.73
C GLY A 94 3.39 -12.97 -3.83
N THR A 95 3.95 -13.98 -3.16
CA THR A 95 5.35 -14.40 -3.16
C THR A 95 5.41 -15.89 -2.78
N VAL A 96 6.59 -16.50 -2.73
CA VAL A 96 6.78 -17.83 -2.12
C VAL A 96 6.98 -17.71 -0.61
N ILE A 97 6.75 -18.81 0.12
CA ILE A 97 7.07 -18.85 1.55
C ILE A 97 8.57 -18.67 1.74
N ASP A 98 8.97 -17.75 2.61
CA ASP A 98 10.37 -17.45 2.88
C ASP A 98 10.59 -17.20 4.37
N LYS A 99 10.97 -18.27 5.08
CA LYS A 99 11.24 -18.22 6.53
C LYS A 99 12.46 -17.36 6.87
N GLN A 100 13.43 -17.28 5.97
CA GLN A 100 14.62 -16.45 6.17
C GLN A 100 14.24 -14.96 6.14
N LYS A 101 13.40 -14.56 5.18
CA LYS A 101 12.86 -13.19 5.13
C LYS A 101 12.00 -12.86 6.34
N VAL A 102 11.21 -13.80 6.84
CA VAL A 102 10.44 -13.62 8.07
C VAL A 102 11.36 -13.36 9.27
N PHE A 103 12.43 -14.15 9.41
CA PHE A 103 13.45 -13.93 10.44
C PHE A 103 14.11 -12.55 10.34
N GLU A 104 14.54 -12.14 9.14
CA GLU A 104 15.12 -10.80 8.90
C GLU A 104 14.15 -9.67 9.30
N ILE A 105 12.86 -9.83 9.02
CA ILE A 105 11.83 -8.85 9.40
C ILE A 105 11.68 -8.78 10.93
N TYR A 106 11.67 -9.92 11.63
CA TYR A 106 11.62 -9.94 13.09
C TYR A 106 12.87 -9.32 13.73
N GLN A 107 14.06 -9.65 13.22
CA GLN A 107 15.30 -9.05 13.70
C GLN A 107 15.28 -7.53 13.54
N LYS A 108 14.92 -7.04 12.36
CA LYS A 108 14.80 -5.60 12.10
C LYS A 108 13.78 -4.91 13.03
N ALA A 109 12.66 -5.57 13.33
CA ALA A 109 11.65 -5.06 14.25
C ALA A 109 12.16 -4.99 15.69
N ALA A 110 12.91 -6.01 16.15
CA ALA A 110 13.54 -6.03 17.47
C ALA A 110 14.59 -4.92 17.61
N ASP A 111 15.49 -4.78 16.63
CA ASP A 111 16.55 -3.77 16.65
C ASP A 111 15.98 -2.33 16.60
N SER A 112 14.87 -2.13 15.89
CA SER A 112 14.17 -0.83 15.85
C SER A 112 13.47 -0.48 17.18
N GLY A 113 13.21 -1.48 18.03
CA GLY A 113 12.67 -1.29 19.37
C GLY A 113 13.72 -0.91 20.41
N ILE A 114 14.97 -1.34 20.22
CA ILE A 114 16.09 -1.09 21.13
C ILE A 114 16.68 0.32 20.93
N ASN A 115 16.64 0.87 19.71
CA ASN A 115 17.18 2.20 19.39
C ASN A 115 16.27 3.40 19.77
N ARG A 116 15.41 3.27 20.80
CA ARG A 116 14.52 4.34 21.29
C ARG A 116 14.92 4.86 22.69
N GLU A 117 16.20 4.75 23.05
CA GLU A 117 16.77 5.33 24.27
C GLU A 117 17.50 6.65 23.99
#